data_AF-A0A8C0BWM6-F1
#
_entry.id   AF-A0A8C0BWM6-F1
#
_cell.length_a   1.000
_cell.length_b   1.000
_cell.length_c   1.000
_cell.angle_alpha   90.00
_cell.angle_beta   90.00
_cell.angle_gamma   90.00
#
_symmetry.space_group_name_H-M   'P 1'
#
loop_
_entity.id
_entity.type
_entity.pdbx_description
1 polymer ?
#
loop_
_entity_poly.entity_id
_entity_poly.type
_entity_poly.pdbx_seq_one_letter_code
_entity_poly.pdbx_strand_id
1 'polypeptide(L)'
;QPDPNSISTIISVFHKHAKEDGDCSNLSQRKMKEFIQREFPHDPQTIDKILQFLEWDGDREIDFNEFLLLVFRVAKACYWYLPKGPC
;
A
#
# COMPACT_ATOMS: atom_id res chain seq x y z
N GLN A 1 15.01 7.11 -14.66
CA GLN A 1 15.56 6.13 -13.72
C GLN A 1 14.88 6.34 -12.38
N PRO A 2 14.37 5.30 -11.70
CA PRO A 2 13.89 5.45 -10.33
C PRO A 2 15.07 5.84 -9.42
N ASP A 3 14.86 6.88 -8.60
CA ASP A 3 15.84 7.48 -7.69
C ASP A 3 16.21 6.51 -6.54
N PRO A 4 17.48 6.46 -6.08
CA PRO A 4 17.96 5.53 -5.05
C PRO A 4 17.39 5.74 -3.65
N ASN A 5 16.60 6.79 -3.40
CA ASN A 5 15.89 6.94 -2.13
C ASN A 5 14.66 6.02 -2.07
N SER A 6 14.66 5.04 -1.16
CA SER A 6 13.56 4.08 -0.98
C SER A 6 12.19 4.76 -0.78
N ILE A 7 12.17 5.97 -0.19
CA ILE A 7 10.96 6.80 -0.05
C ILE A 7 10.45 7.33 -1.40
N SER A 8 11.34 7.78 -2.28
CA SER A 8 10.97 8.25 -3.63
C SER A 8 10.33 7.14 -4.46
N THR A 9 10.78 5.90 -4.27
CA THR A 9 10.15 4.72 -4.89
C THR A 9 8.73 4.51 -4.39
N ILE A 10 8.48 4.61 -3.07
CA ILE A 10 7.14 4.49 -2.48
C ILE A 10 6.19 5.56 -3.05
N ILE A 11 6.64 6.82 -3.10
CA ILE A 11 5.87 7.94 -3.68
C ILE A 11 5.57 7.69 -5.16
N SER A 12 6.57 7.25 -5.93
CA SER A 12 6.41 6.99 -7.37
C SER A 12 5.42 5.87 -7.65
N VAL A 13 5.41 4.81 -6.84
CA VAL A 13 4.45 3.71 -6.95
C VAL A 13 3.03 4.20 -6.66
N PHE A 14 2.84 4.99 -5.61
CA PHE A 14 1.53 5.57 -5.28
C PHE A 14 0.99 6.43 -6.44
N HIS A 15 1.76 7.42 -6.90
CA HIS A 15 1.35 8.29 -8.00
C HIS A 15 1.09 7.51 -9.30
N LYS A 16 1.86 6.46 -9.58
CA LYS A 16 1.63 5.59 -10.74
C LYS A 16 0.25 4.95 -10.67
N HIS A 17 -0.11 4.39 -9.52
CA HIS A 17 -1.41 3.72 -9.37
C HIS A 17 -2.57 4.71 -9.33
N ALA A 18 -2.40 5.89 -8.71
CA ALA A 18 -3.40 6.95 -8.74
C ALA A 18 -3.69 7.32 -10.20
N LYS A 19 -2.64 7.65 -10.96
CA LYS A 19 -2.76 8.03 -12.37
C LYS A 19 -3.45 6.96 -13.23
N GLU A 20 -3.20 5.68 -12.97
CA GLU A 20 -3.88 4.57 -13.65
C GLU A 20 -5.37 4.45 -13.29
N ASP A 21 -5.78 4.97 -12.14
CA ASP A 21 -7.18 5.00 -11.68
C ASP A 21 -7.96 6.22 -12.20
N GLY A 22 -7.28 7.16 -12.84
CA GLY A 22 -7.87 8.36 -13.42
C GLY A 22 -7.85 9.59 -12.51
N ASP A 23 -7.39 9.47 -11.27
CA ASP A 23 -7.09 10.58 -10.36
C ASP A 23 -5.57 10.78 -10.25
N CYS A 24 -5.09 12.00 -10.10
CA CYS A 24 -3.67 12.28 -9.86
C CYS A 24 -3.30 12.31 -8.36
N SER A 25 -4.30 12.28 -7.46
CA SER A 25 -4.11 12.60 -6.04
C SER A 25 -4.32 11.38 -5.14
N ASN A 26 -5.40 10.63 -5.34
CA ASN A 26 -5.80 9.51 -4.48
C ASN A 26 -6.03 8.22 -5.29
N LEU A 27 -6.23 7.12 -4.57
CA LEU A 27 -6.61 5.82 -5.13
C LEU A 27 -8.05 5.51 -4.75
N SER A 28 -8.87 5.03 -5.69
CA SER A 28 -10.14 4.43 -5.31
C SER A 28 -9.91 3.14 -4.52
N GLN A 29 -10.88 2.81 -3.67
CA GLN A 29 -10.93 1.51 -2.98
C GLN A 29 -10.78 0.32 -3.94
N ARG A 30 -11.34 0.42 -5.16
CA ARG A 30 -11.21 -0.61 -6.19
C ARG A 30 -9.75 -0.78 -6.61
N LYS A 31 -9.05 0.32 -6.93
CA LYS A 31 -7.65 0.26 -7.36
C LYS A 31 -6.73 -0.23 -6.25
N MET A 32 -6.99 0.20 -5.02
CA MET A 32 -6.22 -0.27 -3.87
C MET A 32 -6.44 -1.77 -3.63
N LYS A 33 -7.67 -2.27 -3.80
CA LYS A 33 -7.97 -3.71 -3.73
C LYS A 33 -7.22 -4.50 -4.79
N GLU A 34 -7.20 -4.03 -6.05
CA GLU A 34 -6.42 -4.64 -7.13
C GLU A 34 -4.92 -4.66 -6.81
N PHE A 35 -4.39 -3.57 -6.26
CA PHE A 35 -2.99 -3.48 -5.83
C PHE A 35 -2.67 -4.51 -4.74
N ILE A 36 -3.47 -4.57 -3.68
CA ILE A 36 -3.26 -5.53 -2.57
C ILE A 36 -3.36 -6.96 -3.08
N GLN A 37 -4.33 -7.28 -3.93
CA GLN A 37 -4.48 -8.63 -4.52
C GLN A 37 -3.27 -9.06 -5.33
N ARG A 38 -2.65 -8.12 -6.04
CA ARG A 38 -1.47 -8.39 -6.88
C ARG A 38 -0.22 -8.61 -6.05
N GLU A 39 0.03 -7.74 -5.07
CA GLU A 39 1.28 -7.75 -4.30
C GLU A 39 1.23 -8.70 -3.10
N PHE A 40 0.03 -8.96 -2.55
CA PHE A 40 -0.21 -9.80 -1.39
C PHE A 40 -1.30 -10.84 -1.70
N PRO A 41 -0.94 -12.05 -2.15
CA PRO A 41 -1.92 -13.11 -2.38
C PRO A 41 -2.49 -13.58 -1.04
N HIS A 42 -3.64 -13.04 -0.65
CA HIS A 42 -4.39 -13.38 0.56
C HIS A 42 -5.84 -13.67 0.20
N ASP A 43 -6.61 -14.22 1.13
CA ASP A 43 -8.03 -14.47 0.91
C ASP A 43 -8.81 -13.14 0.75
N PRO A 44 -9.90 -13.13 -0.05
CA PRO A 44 -10.66 -11.91 -0.32
C PRO A 44 -11.18 -11.20 0.93
N GLN A 45 -11.54 -11.93 2.00
CA GLN A 45 -12.07 -11.33 3.23
C GLN A 45 -10.98 -10.58 4.00
N THR A 46 -9.75 -11.10 4.01
CA THR A 46 -8.60 -10.41 4.61
C THR A 46 -8.27 -9.15 3.84
N ILE A 47 -8.37 -9.16 2.51
CA ILE A 47 -8.13 -7.97 1.68
C ILE A 47 -9.18 -6.89 1.97
N ASP A 48 -10.47 -7.26 2.08
CA ASP A 48 -11.53 -6.32 2.43
C ASP A 48 -11.32 -5.70 3.82
N LYS A 49 -10.87 -6.49 4.80
CA LYS A 49 -10.53 -5.98 6.15
C LYS A 49 -9.32 -5.06 6.15
N ILE A 50 -8.31 -5.33 5.32
CA ILE A 50 -7.16 -4.46 5.16
C ILE A 50 -7.63 -3.14 4.56
N LEU A 51 -8.42 -3.17 3.50
CA LEU A 51 -8.94 -1.98 2.85
C LEU A 51 -9.77 -1.11 3.81
N GLN A 52 -10.69 -1.73 4.55
CA GLN A 52 -11.48 -1.04 5.59
C GLN A 52 -10.62 -0.46 6.72
N PHE A 53 -9.48 -1.08 7.02
CA PHE A 53 -8.56 -0.54 8.02
C PHE A 53 -7.78 0.68 7.50
N LEU A 54 -7.46 0.69 6.20
CA LEU A 54 -6.68 1.76 5.59
C LEU A 54 -7.53 3.01 5.39
N GLU A 55 -8.78 2.86 4.95
CA GLU A 55 -9.75 3.95 4.75
C GLU A 55 -10.39 4.32 6.09
N TRP A 56 -9.81 5.30 6.79
CA TRP A 56 -10.20 5.60 8.18
C TRP A 56 -11.03 6.86 8.34
N ASP A 57 -11.08 7.73 7.33
CA ASP A 57 -11.78 9.01 7.37
C ASP A 57 -13.18 9.00 6.74
N GLY A 58 -13.54 7.93 6.00
CA GLY A 58 -14.88 7.73 5.45
C GLY A 58 -15.10 8.33 4.06
N ASP A 59 -14.07 8.82 3.38
CA ASP A 59 -14.18 9.48 2.08
C ASP A 59 -14.25 8.51 0.88
N ARG A 60 -14.05 7.21 1.12
CA ARG A 60 -14.02 6.12 0.12
C ARG A 60 -12.88 6.19 -0.90
N GLU A 61 -11.88 7.01 -0.63
CA GLU A 61 -10.62 7.06 -1.34
C GLU A 61 -9.51 6.49 -0.44
N ILE A 62 -8.30 6.44 -0.98
CA ILE A 62 -7.10 6.04 -0.26
C ILE A 62 -6.07 7.12 -0.56
N ASP A 63 -5.82 7.98 0.42
CA ASP A 63 -4.82 9.03 0.32
C ASP A 63 -3.39 8.48 0.53
N PHE A 64 -2.39 9.35 0.42
CA PHE A 64 -1.00 8.93 0.61
C PHE A 64 -0.69 8.50 2.06
N ASN A 65 -1.31 9.11 3.07
CA ASN A 65 -1.11 8.74 4.47
C ASN A 65 -1.66 7.33 4.76
N GLU A 66 -2.83 7.03 4.21
CA GLU A 66 -3.48 5.72 4.29
C GLU A 66 -2.68 4.66 3.54
N PHE A 67 -2.15 4.99 2.37
CA PHE A 67 -1.23 4.11 1.65
C PHE A 67 0.05 3.82 2.46
N LEU A 68 0.61 4.80 3.16
CA LEU A 68 1.79 4.61 4.02
C LEU A 68 1.52 3.64 5.19
N LEU A 69 0.27 3.54 5.69
CA LEU A 69 -0.09 2.56 6.71
C LEU A 69 0.06 1.12 6.20
N LEU A 70 -0.28 0.86 4.92
CA LEU A 70 -0.03 -0.44 4.30
C LEU A 70 1.48 -0.72 4.23
N VAL A 71 2.26 0.25 3.73
CA VAL A 71 3.72 0.11 3.62
C VAL A 71 4.34 -0.18 4.99
N PHE A 72 3.93 0.53 6.03
CA PHE A 72 4.40 0.31 7.40
C PHE A 72 4.09 -1.11 7.90
N ARG A 73 2.88 -1.61 7.66
CA ARG A 73 2.48 -2.97 8.05
C ARG A 73 3.32 -4.02 7.34
N VAL A 74 3.55 -3.86 6.04
CA VAL A 74 4.38 -4.75 5.23
C VAL A 74 5.83 -4.71 5.71
N ALA A 75 6.39 -3.51 5.91
CA ALA A 75 7.74 -3.34 6.42
C ALA A 75 7.91 -3.99 7.81
N LYS A 76 6.93 -3.83 8.70
CA LYS A 76 6.90 -4.51 10.00
C LYS A 76 6.88 -6.03 9.81
N ALA A 77 5.96 -6.57 9.01
CA ALA A 77 5.90 -8.01 8.74
C ALA A 77 7.25 -8.53 8.22
N CYS A 78 7.83 -7.90 7.20
CA CYS A 78 9.15 -8.24 6.68
C CYS A 78 10.22 -8.22 7.77
N TYR A 79 10.24 -7.20 8.64
CA TYR A 79 11.17 -7.12 9.76
C TYR A 79 11.05 -8.30 10.72
N TRP A 80 9.84 -8.81 10.98
CA TRP A 80 9.62 -9.98 11.82
C TRP A 80 10.07 -11.29 11.17
N TYR A 81 9.93 -11.42 9.84
CA TYR A 81 10.32 -12.61 9.09
C TYR A 81 11.79 -12.63 8.68
N LEU A 82 12.47 -11.47 8.70
CA LEU A 82 13.89 -11.41 8.42
C LEU A 82 14.66 -12.22 9.46
N PRO A 83 15.55 -13.15 9.05
CA PRO A 83 16.40 -13.87 9.97
C PRO A 83 17.21 -12.84 10.76
N LYS A 84 17.04 -12.83 12.09
CA LYS A 84 17.94 -12.06 12.94
C LYS A 84 19.30 -12.72 12.83
N GLY A 85 20.26 -12.02 12.22
CA GLY A 85 21.65 -12.46 12.20
C GLY A 85 22.15 -12.73 13.63
N PRO A 86 23.20 -13.56 13.80
CA PRO A 86 23.74 -13.82 15.12
C PRO A 86 24.14 -12.49 15.78
N CYS A 87 23.69 -12.31 17.03
CA CYS A 87 24.09 -11.20 17.88
C CYS A 87 25.58 -11.22 18.18
#